data_AF-A0A821G2P1-F1
#
_entry.id   AF-A0A821G2P1-F1
#
_cell.length_a   1.000
_cell.length_b   1.000
_cell.length_c   1.000
_cell.angle_alpha   90.00
_cell.angle_beta   90.00
_cell.angle_gamma   90.00
#
_symmetry.space_group_name_H-M   'P 1'
#
loop_
_entity.id
_entity.type
_entity.pdbx_description
1 polymer ?
#
loop_
_entity_poly.entity_id
_entity_poly.type
_entity_poly.pdbx_seq_one_letter_code
_entity_poly.pdbx_strand_id
1 'polypeptide(L)'
;MAVHYSGISGQITHGDDKVYDACRYYGALIVAAMSGAQKNELTSKTFYDDHLEWFGDRILHSEIMAIAQGSYQRPGGYQDGIRGKGYIVNALEAALWAFWSDEGSFEKGVLNAVNLGDDTDTTAAIYGQLAGAHYGYNKLPEKWVECIYAKDFIGCVSSWIAYEGEKWFRNQTMPYTSELINSSNGMSLNSKASVSIYWTQNSCISLKTSLGRDISSNTIVRKAINPSGRIGHLLLELTDKMYDTKWGQA
;
A
#
# COMPACT_ATOMS: atom_id res chain seq x y z
N MET A 1 -12.37 10.32 0.33
CA MET A 1 -12.63 9.05 -0.38
C MET A 1 -11.89 7.86 0.24
N ALA A 2 -10.56 7.92 0.41
CA ALA A 2 -9.77 6.82 0.98
C ALA A 2 -10.22 6.37 2.39
N VAL A 3 -10.50 7.32 3.30
CA VAL A 3 -11.01 7.04 4.65
C VAL A 3 -12.29 6.20 4.60
N HIS A 4 -13.27 6.62 3.81
CA HIS A 4 -14.54 5.92 3.64
C HIS A 4 -14.37 4.47 3.14
N TYR A 5 -13.60 4.27 2.05
CA TYR A 5 -13.39 2.94 1.50
C TYR A 5 -12.54 2.03 2.38
N SER A 6 -11.65 2.60 3.21
CA SER A 6 -10.90 1.82 4.19
C SER A 6 -11.84 1.13 5.18
N GLY A 7 -12.85 1.85 5.67
CA GLY A 7 -13.89 1.26 6.52
C GLY A 7 -14.68 0.16 5.82
N ILE A 8 -15.19 0.44 4.61
CA ILE A 8 -15.97 -0.54 3.83
C ILE A 8 -15.16 -1.81 3.58
N SER A 9 -13.88 -1.69 3.24
CA SER A 9 -13.01 -2.84 2.98
C SER A 9 -12.90 -3.77 4.19
N GLY A 10 -12.79 -3.22 5.41
CA GLY A 10 -12.74 -4.01 6.64
C GLY A 10 -14.03 -4.79 6.91
N GLN A 11 -15.18 -4.19 6.56
CA GLN A 11 -16.50 -4.78 6.80
C GLN A 11 -16.83 -5.97 5.90
N ILE A 12 -16.10 -6.18 4.81
CA ILE A 12 -16.33 -7.33 3.91
C ILE A 12 -16.16 -8.65 4.66
N THR A 13 -15.25 -8.71 5.63
CA THR A 13 -14.95 -9.91 6.41
C THR A 13 -15.13 -9.74 7.93
N HIS A 14 -15.21 -8.51 8.44
CA HIS A 14 -15.33 -8.23 9.88
C HIS A 14 -16.51 -7.30 10.18
N GLY A 15 -17.55 -7.83 10.83
CA GLY A 15 -18.78 -7.07 11.11
C GLY A 15 -18.73 -6.12 12.31
N ASP A 16 -17.62 -6.01 13.04
CA ASP A 16 -17.52 -5.11 14.21
C ASP A 16 -17.26 -3.66 13.78
N ASP A 17 -18.03 -2.72 14.32
CA ASP A 17 -17.87 -1.28 14.12
C ASP A 17 -16.47 -0.76 14.47
N LYS A 18 -15.78 -1.40 15.42
CA LYS A 18 -14.40 -1.05 15.76
C LYS A 18 -13.44 -1.33 14.62
N VAL A 19 -13.66 -2.40 13.85
CA VAL A 19 -12.83 -2.69 12.67
C VAL A 19 -13.09 -1.65 11.59
N TYR A 20 -14.37 -1.31 11.36
CA TYR A 20 -14.74 -0.25 10.42
C TYR A 20 -14.04 1.08 10.77
N ASP A 21 -14.10 1.50 12.02
CA ASP A 21 -13.52 2.77 12.47
C ASP A 21 -12.00 2.73 12.60
N ALA A 22 -11.42 1.59 13.00
CA ALA A 22 -9.97 1.38 12.98
C ALA A 22 -9.42 1.54 11.56
N CYS A 23 -10.05 0.91 10.56
CA CYS A 23 -9.62 1.04 9.17
C CYS A 23 -9.79 2.47 8.64
N ARG A 24 -10.86 3.19 9.02
CA ARG A 24 -11.04 4.62 8.66
C ARG A 24 -9.92 5.48 9.23
N TYR A 25 -9.67 5.37 10.54
CA TYR A 25 -8.64 6.15 11.21
C TYR A 25 -7.25 5.82 10.64
N TYR A 26 -6.95 4.53 10.48
CA TYR A 26 -5.68 4.09 9.92
C TYR A 26 -5.49 4.53 8.45
N GLY A 27 -6.55 4.47 7.64
CA GLY A 27 -6.53 5.00 6.27
C GLY A 27 -6.25 6.50 6.22
N ALA A 28 -6.77 7.28 7.16
CA ALA A 28 -6.46 8.71 7.28
C ALA A 28 -4.97 8.93 7.59
N LEU A 29 -4.40 8.16 8.51
CA LEU A 29 -2.97 8.24 8.84
C LEU A 29 -2.08 7.91 7.63
N ILE A 30 -2.42 6.87 6.87
CA ILE A 30 -1.67 6.51 5.65
C ILE A 30 -1.73 7.64 4.61
N VAL A 31 -2.92 8.21 4.37
CA VAL A 31 -3.09 9.32 3.42
C VAL A 31 -2.29 10.55 3.84
N ALA A 32 -2.35 10.91 5.13
CA ALA A 32 -1.59 12.03 5.67
C ALA A 32 -0.07 11.80 5.56
N ALA A 33 0.40 10.60 5.91
CA ALA A 33 1.82 10.23 5.80
C ALA A 33 2.30 10.30 4.34
N MET A 34 1.54 9.74 3.39
CA MET A 34 1.86 9.81 1.96
C MET A 34 1.80 11.23 1.38
N SER A 35 1.05 12.12 2.04
CA SER A 35 0.95 13.54 1.68
C SER A 35 2.04 14.39 2.35
N GLY A 36 2.97 13.77 3.10
CA GLY A 36 4.14 14.42 3.69
C GLY A 36 3.93 14.96 5.11
N ALA A 37 2.84 14.58 5.79
CA ALA A 37 2.62 14.93 7.19
C ALA A 37 3.79 14.44 8.05
N GLN A 38 4.26 15.31 8.94
CA GLN A 38 5.33 15.00 9.88
C GLN A 38 4.85 14.06 10.97
N LYS A 39 5.80 13.35 11.59
CA LYS A 39 5.48 12.36 12.62
C LYS A 39 4.72 12.95 13.83
N ASN A 40 5.05 14.18 14.22
CA ASN A 40 4.36 14.89 15.30
C ASN A 40 2.91 15.26 14.93
N GLU A 41 2.62 15.50 13.65
CA GLU A 41 1.25 15.69 13.16
C GLU A 41 0.48 14.36 13.19
N LEU A 42 1.08 13.28 12.64
CA LEU A 42 0.48 11.95 12.62
C LEU A 42 0.19 11.38 14.01
N THR A 43 1.00 11.76 15.00
CA THR A 43 0.86 11.31 16.39
C THR A 43 0.20 12.37 17.28
N SER A 44 -0.32 13.46 16.71
CA SER A 44 -1.05 14.47 17.48
C SER A 44 -2.33 13.89 18.07
N LYS A 45 -2.64 14.26 19.32
CA LYS A 45 -3.92 13.91 19.96
C LYS A 45 -5.13 14.60 19.31
N THR A 46 -4.88 15.63 18.51
CA THR A 46 -5.89 16.35 17.73
C THR A 46 -5.98 15.88 16.29
N PHE A 47 -5.18 14.89 15.85
CA PHE A 47 -5.14 14.48 14.44
C PHE A 47 -6.52 14.17 13.89
N TYR A 48 -7.38 13.51 14.68
CA TYR A 48 -8.76 13.23 14.27
C TYR A 48 -9.58 14.52 14.07
N ASP A 49 -9.52 15.44 15.03
CA ASP A 49 -10.27 16.71 15.01
C ASP A 49 -9.82 17.60 13.85
N ASP A 50 -8.50 17.66 13.62
CA ASP A 50 -7.89 18.42 12.53
C ASP A 50 -8.29 17.90 11.13
N HIS A 51 -8.77 16.65 11.05
CA HIS A 51 -9.17 15.97 9.83
C HIS A 51 -10.64 15.52 9.85
N LEU A 52 -11.49 16.13 10.69
CA LEU A 52 -12.88 15.70 10.92
C LEU A 52 -13.68 15.54 9.62
N GLU A 53 -13.45 16.44 8.65
CA GLU A 53 -14.11 16.43 7.34
C GLU A 53 -13.88 15.12 6.56
N TRP A 54 -12.76 14.42 6.80
CA TRP A 54 -12.45 13.16 6.10
C TRP A 54 -13.31 11.99 6.57
N PHE A 55 -13.89 12.11 7.77
CA PHE A 55 -14.69 11.08 8.41
C PHE A 55 -16.19 11.24 8.08
N GLY A 56 -16.65 12.39 7.58
CA GLY A 56 -18.07 12.64 7.34
C GLY A 56 -18.88 12.60 8.65
N ASP A 57 -20.15 12.21 8.57
CA ASP A 57 -21.09 12.38 9.69
C ASP A 57 -20.94 11.34 10.82
N ARG A 58 -20.15 10.28 10.61
CA ARG A 58 -19.99 9.19 11.58
C ARG A 58 -18.74 9.38 12.41
N ILE A 59 -18.91 9.68 13.69
CA ILE A 59 -17.82 9.69 14.68
C ILE A 59 -17.19 8.31 14.86
N LEU A 60 -15.94 8.27 15.32
CA LEU A 60 -15.25 7.01 15.63
C LEU A 60 -15.85 6.34 16.87
N HIS A 61 -15.88 5.02 16.87
CA HIS A 61 -16.13 4.21 18.06
C HIS A 61 -15.20 4.64 19.21
N SER A 62 -15.70 4.65 20.44
CA SER A 62 -15.01 5.22 21.61
C SER A 62 -13.61 4.66 21.87
N GLU A 63 -13.42 3.35 21.71
CA GLU A 63 -12.10 2.71 21.83
C GLU A 63 -11.10 3.18 20.75
N ILE A 64 -11.56 3.40 19.52
CA ILE A 64 -10.70 3.93 18.44
C ILE A 64 -10.46 5.43 18.66
N MET A 65 -11.46 6.15 19.17
CA MET A 65 -11.28 7.55 19.58
C MET A 65 -10.23 7.70 20.68
N ALA A 66 -10.22 6.79 21.67
CA ALA A 66 -9.19 6.79 22.72
C ALA A 66 -7.78 6.62 22.14
N ILE A 67 -7.63 5.73 21.15
CA ILE A 67 -6.37 5.59 20.39
C ILE A 67 -6.04 6.89 19.65
N ALA A 68 -7.00 7.48 18.94
CA ALA A 68 -6.78 8.73 18.21
C ALA A 68 -6.37 9.90 19.13
N GLN A 69 -6.83 9.89 20.37
CA GLN A 69 -6.48 10.84 21.42
C GLN A 69 -5.18 10.46 22.19
N GLY A 70 -4.46 9.44 21.71
CA GLY A 70 -3.13 9.09 22.19
C GLY A 70 -3.10 8.10 23.35
N SER A 71 -4.09 7.20 23.50
CA SER A 71 -4.03 6.15 24.53
C SER A 71 -2.78 5.28 24.43
N TYR A 72 -2.18 5.18 23.25
CA TYR A 72 -0.93 4.49 22.96
C TYR A 72 0.32 5.23 23.42
N GLN A 73 0.28 6.52 23.81
CA GLN A 73 1.47 7.32 24.13
C GLN A 73 1.98 7.04 25.56
N ARG A 74 2.33 5.79 25.83
CA ARG A 74 2.78 5.29 27.14
C ARG A 74 4.26 4.89 27.07
N PRO A 75 5.18 5.64 27.70
CA PRO A 75 6.63 5.40 27.55
C PRO A 75 7.09 3.99 27.89
N GLY A 76 6.45 3.31 28.85
CA GLY A 76 6.79 1.95 29.28
C GLY A 76 6.29 0.84 28.36
N GLY A 77 5.47 1.14 27.35
CA GLY A 77 4.99 0.18 26.35
C GLY A 77 4.37 -1.07 26.96
N TYR A 78 5.06 -2.20 26.86
CA TYR A 78 4.64 -3.46 27.48
C TYR A 78 4.42 -3.31 29.00
N GLN A 79 5.25 -2.55 29.70
CA GLN A 79 5.11 -2.34 31.14
C GLN A 79 3.85 -1.53 31.48
N ASP A 80 3.43 -0.64 30.58
CA ASP A 80 2.24 0.22 30.72
C ASP A 80 0.96 -0.43 30.14
N GLY A 81 1.02 -1.73 29.84
CA GLY A 81 -0.13 -2.52 29.40
C GLY A 81 -0.40 -2.53 27.89
N ILE A 82 0.48 -1.96 27.06
CA ILE A 82 0.36 -2.07 25.60
C ILE A 82 0.62 -3.52 25.18
N ARG A 83 -0.29 -4.14 24.42
CA ARG A 83 -0.20 -5.54 23.97
C ARG A 83 -0.63 -5.63 22.52
N GLY A 84 0.15 -6.32 21.69
CA GLY A 84 -0.20 -6.60 20.29
C GLY A 84 -1.09 -7.84 20.18
N LYS A 85 -2.33 -7.81 20.67
CA LYS A 85 -3.26 -8.96 20.59
C LYS A 85 -4.05 -8.92 19.28
N GLY A 86 -4.60 -10.07 18.85
CA GLY A 86 -5.45 -10.17 17.65
C GLY A 86 -6.80 -9.45 17.71
N TYR A 87 -7.05 -8.67 18.76
CA TYR A 87 -8.17 -7.73 18.81
C TYR A 87 -7.74 -6.40 18.20
N ILE A 88 -8.49 -5.90 17.22
CA ILE A 88 -8.10 -4.74 16.38
C ILE A 88 -7.71 -3.49 17.19
N VAL A 89 -8.40 -3.21 18.29
CA VAL A 89 -8.08 -2.08 19.16
C VAL A 89 -6.68 -2.23 19.75
N ASN A 90 -6.34 -3.43 20.23
CA ASN A 90 -5.02 -3.71 20.78
C ASN A 90 -3.93 -3.69 19.69
N ALA A 91 -4.18 -4.33 18.54
CA ALA A 91 -3.22 -4.34 17.43
C ALA A 91 -2.91 -2.93 16.92
N LEU A 92 -3.95 -2.09 16.77
CA LEU A 92 -3.77 -0.70 16.34
C LEU A 92 -3.07 0.15 17.41
N GLU A 93 -3.45 0.02 18.69
CA GLU A 93 -2.79 0.74 19.80
C GLU A 93 -1.31 0.36 19.89
N ALA A 94 -0.99 -0.92 19.77
CA ALA A 94 0.38 -1.45 19.78
C ALA A 94 1.22 -0.96 18.59
N ALA A 95 0.66 -0.98 17.38
CA ALA A 95 1.34 -0.49 16.19
C ALA A 95 1.62 1.02 16.25
N LEU A 96 0.68 1.81 16.77
CA LEU A 96 0.85 3.25 16.94
C LEU A 96 1.81 3.59 18.08
N TRP A 97 1.84 2.81 19.16
CA TRP A 97 2.89 2.93 20.18
C TRP A 97 4.27 2.67 19.57
N ALA A 98 4.40 1.61 18.76
CA ALA A 98 5.65 1.28 18.09
C ALA A 98 6.09 2.43 17.16
N PHE A 99 5.17 2.96 16.35
CA PHE A 99 5.41 4.14 15.51
C PHE A 99 5.82 5.35 16.33
N TRP A 100 5.10 5.69 17.38
CA TRP A 100 5.42 6.84 18.23
C TRP A 100 6.80 6.72 18.90
N SER A 101 7.16 5.52 19.37
CA SER A 101 8.39 5.25 20.14
C SER A 101 9.63 4.85 19.32
N ASP A 102 9.54 4.77 18.00
CA ASP A 102 10.62 4.23 17.15
C ASP A 102 11.87 5.12 16.97
N GLU A 103 11.89 6.30 17.60
CA GLU A 103 13.00 7.26 17.53
C GLU A 103 13.45 7.64 16.10
N GLY A 104 12.53 7.62 15.13
CA GLY A 104 12.85 7.99 13.75
C GLY A 104 13.50 6.87 12.94
N SER A 105 13.44 5.62 13.42
CA SER A 105 14.03 4.46 12.76
C SER A 105 12.99 3.38 12.52
N PHE A 106 12.79 3.03 11.23
CA PHE A 106 11.95 1.90 10.84
C PHE A 106 12.37 0.60 11.55
N GLU A 107 13.68 0.38 11.64
CA GLU A 107 14.26 -0.81 12.27
C GLU A 107 13.85 -0.92 13.74
N LYS A 108 13.99 0.19 14.48
CA LYS A 108 13.65 0.22 15.90
C LYS A 108 12.16 0.02 16.13
N GLY A 109 11.32 0.66 15.32
CA GLY A 109 9.88 0.57 15.51
C GLY A 109 9.31 -0.82 15.18
N VAL A 110 9.80 -1.49 14.13
CA VAL A 110 9.32 -2.86 13.85
C VAL A 110 9.79 -3.83 14.93
N LEU A 111 11.00 -3.66 15.47
CA LEU A 111 11.46 -4.44 16.61
C LEU A 111 10.63 -4.16 17.87
N ASN A 112 10.27 -2.89 18.12
CA ASN A 112 9.35 -2.53 19.19
C ASN A 112 7.99 -3.23 19.02
N ALA A 113 7.42 -3.20 17.80
CA ALA A 113 6.15 -3.85 17.49
C ALA A 113 6.18 -5.37 17.75
N VAL A 114 7.23 -6.06 17.30
CA VAL A 114 7.40 -7.50 17.51
C VAL A 114 7.62 -7.84 18.99
N ASN A 115 8.41 -7.04 19.70
CA ASN A 115 8.74 -7.28 21.10
C ASN A 115 7.57 -7.03 22.07
N LEU A 116 6.44 -6.47 21.62
CA LEU A 116 5.20 -6.43 22.41
C LEU A 116 4.55 -7.82 22.57
N GLY A 117 4.96 -8.80 21.77
CA GLY A 117 4.51 -10.19 21.86
C GLY A 117 3.09 -10.42 21.34
N ASP A 118 2.56 -11.60 21.65
CA ASP A 118 1.24 -12.09 21.20
C ASP A 118 1.12 -12.18 19.66
N ASP A 119 0.27 -11.36 19.04
CA ASP A 119 0.00 -11.28 17.60
C ASP A 119 1.01 -10.33 16.92
N THR A 120 2.24 -10.81 16.87
CA THR A 120 3.39 -10.04 16.40
C THR A 120 3.35 -9.74 14.90
N ASP A 121 2.81 -10.65 14.08
CA ASP A 121 2.72 -10.49 12.64
C ASP A 121 1.70 -9.39 12.27
N THR A 122 0.52 -9.39 12.91
CA THR A 122 -0.47 -8.32 12.68
C THR A 122 0.07 -6.96 13.14
N THR A 123 0.66 -6.91 14.35
CA THR A 123 1.16 -5.65 14.92
C THR A 123 2.31 -5.07 14.08
N ALA A 124 3.27 -5.91 13.66
CA ALA A 124 4.37 -5.49 12.81
C ALA A 124 3.92 -5.10 11.39
N ALA A 125 2.90 -5.77 10.83
CA ALA A 125 2.34 -5.45 9.53
C ALA A 125 1.59 -4.10 9.53
N ILE A 126 0.84 -3.78 10.60
CA ILE A 126 0.21 -2.46 10.77
C ILE A 126 1.32 -1.41 10.93
N TYR A 127 2.28 -1.60 11.84
CA TYR A 127 3.41 -0.67 11.97
C TYR A 127 4.13 -0.42 10.63
N GLY A 128 4.46 -1.49 9.91
CA GLY A 128 5.27 -1.42 8.70
C GLY A 128 4.61 -0.64 7.56
N GLN A 129 3.27 -0.68 7.47
CA GLN A 129 2.51 0.11 6.49
C GLN A 129 2.63 1.61 6.79
N LEU A 130 2.40 2.04 8.03
CA LEU A 130 2.46 3.46 8.40
C LEU A 130 3.89 3.99 8.39
N ALA A 131 4.82 3.27 8.99
CA ALA A 131 6.23 3.61 9.01
C ALA A 131 6.83 3.61 7.59
N GLY A 132 6.42 2.67 6.74
CA GLY A 132 6.83 2.63 5.34
C GLY A 132 6.30 3.82 4.53
N ALA A 133 5.03 4.22 4.76
CA ALA A 133 4.46 5.43 4.16
C ALA A 133 5.16 6.71 4.61
N HIS A 134 5.59 6.78 5.88
CA HIS A 134 6.24 7.94 6.46
C HIS A 134 7.74 8.04 6.10
N TYR A 135 8.52 6.97 6.28
CA TYR A 135 9.96 6.96 6.04
C TYR A 135 10.33 6.74 4.57
N GLY A 136 9.46 6.06 3.82
CA GLY A 136 9.71 5.66 2.44
C GLY A 136 10.58 4.41 2.31
N TYR A 137 10.47 3.77 1.14
CA TYR A 137 11.13 2.48 0.84
C TYR A 137 12.66 2.51 1.02
N ASN A 138 13.31 3.61 0.66
CA ASN A 138 14.78 3.74 0.72
C ASN A 138 15.34 3.79 2.15
N LYS A 139 14.48 3.91 3.17
CA LYS A 139 14.87 3.90 4.59
C LYS A 139 14.74 2.53 5.23
N LEU A 140 14.23 1.54 4.50
CA LEU A 140 14.12 0.17 4.99
C LEU A 140 15.50 -0.53 4.97
N PRO A 141 15.83 -1.36 5.97
CA PRO A 141 17.08 -2.12 5.95
C PRO A 141 17.14 -3.07 4.75
N GLU A 142 18.12 -2.86 3.87
CA GLU A 142 18.27 -3.63 2.62
C GLU A 142 18.28 -5.14 2.87
N LYS A 143 19.04 -5.59 3.88
CA LYS A 143 19.11 -7.01 4.27
C LYS A 143 17.75 -7.61 4.61
N TRP A 144 16.84 -6.84 5.19
CA TRP A 144 15.50 -7.34 5.51
C TRP A 144 14.61 -7.39 4.28
N VAL A 145 14.69 -6.35 3.43
CA VAL A 145 13.98 -6.26 2.17
C VAL A 145 14.34 -7.43 1.24
N GLU A 146 15.62 -7.81 1.16
CA GLU A 146 16.07 -8.97 0.36
C GLU A 146 15.53 -10.32 0.86
N CYS A 147 15.15 -10.42 2.12
CA CYS A 147 14.59 -11.65 2.69
C CYS A 147 13.06 -11.76 2.52
N ILE A 148 12.39 -10.72 2.03
CA ILE A 148 10.93 -10.73 1.87
C ILE A 148 10.52 -11.71 0.76
N TYR A 149 9.66 -12.65 1.13
CA TYR A 149 9.03 -13.53 0.16
C TYR A 149 8.21 -12.71 -0.85
N ALA A 150 8.36 -13.01 -2.14
CA ALA A 150 7.65 -12.33 -3.23
C ALA A 150 7.90 -10.81 -3.30
N LYS A 151 9.06 -10.32 -2.83
CA LYS A 151 9.49 -8.91 -2.92
C LYS A 151 9.22 -8.28 -4.29
N ASP A 152 9.60 -8.96 -5.37
CA ASP A 152 9.44 -8.45 -6.73
C ASP A 152 7.96 -8.28 -7.10
N PHE A 153 7.10 -9.23 -6.72
CA PHE A 153 5.66 -9.14 -6.94
C PHE A 153 5.05 -7.97 -6.16
N ILE A 154 5.41 -7.83 -4.88
CA ILE A 154 4.96 -6.70 -4.04
C ILE A 154 5.39 -5.37 -4.65
N GLY A 155 6.65 -5.27 -5.12
CA GLY A 155 7.16 -4.09 -5.81
C GLY A 155 6.41 -3.77 -7.11
N CYS A 156 6.06 -4.79 -7.91
CA CYS A 156 5.25 -4.62 -9.10
C CYS A 156 3.84 -4.11 -8.77
N VAL A 157 3.15 -4.70 -7.78
CA VAL A 157 1.81 -4.28 -7.35
C VAL A 157 1.85 -2.85 -6.81
N SER A 158 2.83 -2.50 -5.99
CA SER A 158 3.02 -1.15 -5.47
C SER A 158 3.20 -0.13 -6.60
N SER A 159 4.02 -0.45 -7.60
CA SER A 159 4.26 0.43 -8.76
C SER A 159 2.99 0.61 -9.59
N TRP A 160 2.18 -0.45 -9.74
CA TRP A 160 0.92 -0.40 -10.46
C TRP A 160 -0.13 0.46 -9.74
N ILE A 161 -0.27 0.30 -8.42
CA ILE A 161 -1.19 1.11 -7.60
C ILE A 161 -0.82 2.60 -7.70
N ALA A 162 0.47 2.94 -7.58
CA ALA A 162 0.93 4.32 -7.73
C ALA A 162 0.57 4.90 -9.10
N TYR A 163 0.82 4.13 -10.17
CA TYR A 163 0.51 4.55 -11.54
C TYR A 163 -0.99 4.77 -11.79
N GLU A 164 -1.85 3.87 -11.32
CA GLU A 164 -3.31 4.03 -11.47
C GLU A 164 -3.84 5.18 -10.61
N GLY A 165 -3.26 5.41 -9.42
CA GLY A 165 -3.56 6.59 -8.59
C GLY A 165 -3.27 7.90 -9.32
N GLU A 166 -2.09 8.04 -9.95
CA GLU A 166 -1.72 9.23 -10.72
C GLU A 166 -2.63 9.47 -11.93
N LYS A 167 -3.04 8.40 -12.62
CA LYS A 167 -3.99 8.50 -13.74
C LYS A 167 -5.35 8.98 -13.27
N TRP A 168 -5.87 8.38 -12.20
CA TRP A 168 -7.17 8.72 -11.66
C TRP A 168 -7.23 10.19 -11.25
N PHE A 169 -6.15 10.71 -10.65
CA PHE A 169 -6.01 12.13 -10.32
C PHE A 169 -5.98 13.03 -11.56
N ARG A 170 -5.20 12.67 -12.60
CA ARG A 170 -5.14 13.42 -13.87
C ARG A 170 -6.48 13.47 -14.60
N ASN A 171 -7.23 12.37 -14.60
CA ASN A 171 -8.51 12.30 -15.31
C ASN A 171 -9.61 13.12 -14.63
N GLN A 172 -9.48 13.45 -13.35
CA GLN A 172 -10.42 14.36 -12.67
C GLN A 172 -10.05 15.84 -12.83
N THR A 173 -8.78 16.14 -13.07
CA THR A 173 -8.27 17.51 -13.20
C THR A 173 -8.29 18.03 -14.64
N MET A 174 -8.50 17.16 -15.63
CA MET A 174 -8.75 17.56 -17.01
C MET A 174 -10.24 17.90 -17.21
N PRO A 175 -10.62 19.16 -17.50
CA PRO A 175 -11.95 19.41 -18.05
C PRO A 175 -12.06 18.64 -19.37
N TYR A 176 -13.22 18.00 -19.59
CA TYR A 176 -13.53 17.32 -20.84
C TYR A 176 -13.53 18.37 -21.97
N THR A 177 -12.38 18.64 -22.60
CA THR A 177 -12.33 19.46 -23.81
C THR A 177 -12.82 18.59 -24.96
N SER A 178 -14.06 18.85 -25.38
CA SER A 178 -14.73 18.23 -26.51
C SER A 178 -14.16 18.72 -27.86
N GLU A 179 -12.84 18.77 -28.04
CA GLU A 179 -12.20 19.37 -29.23
C GLU A 179 -11.26 18.48 -30.04
N LEU A 180 -11.18 17.16 -29.77
CA LEU A 180 -10.29 16.26 -30.56
C LEU A 180 -10.99 15.12 -31.32
N ILE A 181 -12.28 15.26 -31.66
CA ILE A 181 -12.97 14.28 -32.54
C ILE A 181 -12.94 14.67 -34.04
N ASN A 182 -12.51 15.87 -34.41
CA ASN A 182 -12.56 16.31 -35.83
C ASN A 182 -11.21 16.30 -36.59
N SER A 183 -10.28 15.40 -36.27
CA SER A 183 -9.12 15.14 -37.14
C SER A 183 -8.84 13.65 -37.34
N SER A 184 -9.87 12.88 -37.66
CA SER A 184 -9.68 11.63 -38.38
C SER A 184 -9.27 11.92 -39.83
N ASN A 185 -7.96 11.97 -40.09
CA ASN A 185 -7.42 11.71 -41.42
C ASN A 185 -6.15 10.86 -41.32
N GLY A 186 -6.34 9.56 -41.56
CA GLY A 186 -5.38 8.70 -42.27
C GLY A 186 -4.11 8.28 -41.54
N MET A 187 -4.16 7.13 -40.84
CA MET A 187 -3.02 6.22 -40.79
C MET A 187 -3.48 4.80 -40.42
N SER A 188 -3.47 3.89 -41.40
CA SER A 188 -3.67 2.46 -41.17
C SER A 188 -2.46 1.88 -40.44
N LEU A 189 -2.67 1.13 -39.35
CA LEU A 189 -1.63 0.30 -38.74
C LEU A 189 -1.92 -1.17 -38.99
N ASN A 190 -1.31 -1.68 -40.06
CA ASN A 190 -1.06 -3.10 -40.26
C ASN A 190 0.21 -3.50 -39.50
N SER A 191 0.12 -4.44 -38.56
CA SER A 191 1.01 -5.62 -38.38
C SER A 191 0.92 -6.20 -36.96
N LYS A 192 0.77 -7.53 -36.89
CA LYS A 192 0.85 -8.33 -35.67
C LYS A 192 2.28 -8.29 -35.13
N ALA A 193 2.51 -7.58 -34.03
CA ALA A 193 3.75 -7.67 -33.26
C ALA A 193 3.60 -8.72 -32.15
N SER A 194 4.34 -9.83 -32.24
CA SER A 194 4.49 -10.79 -31.15
C SER A 194 5.55 -10.32 -30.14
N VAL A 195 5.31 -10.59 -28.86
CA VAL A 195 6.20 -10.26 -27.74
C VAL A 195 6.63 -11.58 -27.09
N SER A 196 7.94 -11.75 -26.88
CA SER A 196 8.50 -12.94 -26.23
C SER A 196 9.17 -12.54 -24.92
N ILE A 197 8.94 -13.34 -23.87
CA ILE A 197 9.44 -13.12 -22.51
C ILE A 197 10.69 -13.98 -22.29
N TYR A 198 11.79 -13.37 -21.83
CA TYR A 198 13.00 -14.10 -21.47
C TYR A 198 13.52 -13.66 -20.10
N TRP A 199 14.11 -14.61 -19.39
CA TRP A 199 14.88 -14.37 -18.18
C TRP A 199 16.33 -14.08 -18.57
N THR A 200 16.92 -13.05 -17.95
CA THR A 200 18.36 -12.81 -18.04
C THR A 200 19.03 -13.21 -16.73
N GLN A 201 20.33 -13.51 -16.75
CA GLN A 201 21.09 -14.01 -15.60
C GLN A 201 21.09 -13.06 -14.38
N ASN A 202 20.58 -11.84 -14.51
CA ASN A 202 20.48 -10.82 -13.45
C ASN A 202 19.03 -10.52 -13.02
N SER A 203 18.12 -11.48 -13.10
CA SER A 203 16.77 -11.47 -12.48
C SER A 203 15.77 -10.39 -12.95
N CYS A 204 16.09 -9.56 -13.94
CA CYS A 204 15.10 -8.66 -14.54
C CYS A 204 14.36 -9.31 -15.73
N ILE A 205 13.02 -9.28 -15.68
CA ILE A 205 12.14 -9.66 -16.80
C ILE A 205 12.41 -8.70 -17.96
N SER A 206 12.86 -9.25 -19.10
CA SER A 206 13.09 -8.48 -20.32
C SER A 206 12.12 -8.93 -21.42
N LEU A 207 11.42 -7.97 -22.03
CA LEU A 207 10.49 -8.21 -23.14
C LEU A 207 11.12 -7.71 -24.44
N LYS A 208 11.25 -8.61 -25.43
CA LYS A 208 11.68 -8.26 -26.79
C LYS A 208 10.51 -8.39 -27.76
N THR A 209 10.38 -7.41 -28.65
CA THR A 209 9.48 -7.53 -29.80
C THR A 209 10.13 -8.41 -30.89
N SER A 210 9.34 -8.92 -31.82
CA SER A 210 9.83 -9.57 -33.05
C SER A 210 10.77 -8.69 -33.90
N LEU A 211 10.93 -7.42 -33.55
CA LEU A 211 11.82 -6.44 -34.17
C LEU A 211 13.07 -6.12 -33.31
N GLY A 212 13.34 -6.89 -32.25
CA GLY A 212 14.61 -6.85 -31.50
C GLY A 212 14.84 -5.63 -30.60
N ARG A 213 13.85 -4.74 -30.42
CA ARG A 213 13.97 -3.56 -29.54
C ARG A 213 13.63 -3.89 -28.09
N ASP A 214 14.48 -3.44 -27.17
CA ASP A 214 14.24 -3.51 -25.72
C ASP A 214 13.15 -2.54 -25.30
N ILE A 215 12.27 -3.02 -24.43
CA ILE A 215 11.13 -2.28 -23.90
C ILE A 215 11.50 -1.81 -22.49
N SER A 216 11.58 -0.49 -22.26
CA SER A 216 11.83 0.06 -20.93
C SER A 216 10.68 -0.26 -19.96
N SER A 217 10.98 -0.32 -18.66
CA SER A 217 10.04 -0.62 -17.56
C SER A 217 8.72 0.17 -17.63
N ASN A 218 8.77 1.42 -18.09
CA ASN A 218 7.59 2.29 -18.28
C ASN A 218 6.60 1.81 -19.36
N THR A 219 7.01 0.90 -20.25
CA THR A 219 6.16 0.36 -21.32
C THR A 219 5.52 -0.98 -20.94
N ILE A 220 6.07 -1.69 -19.94
CA ILE A 220 5.52 -2.96 -19.42
C ILE A 220 4.09 -2.74 -18.90
N VAL A 221 3.87 -1.64 -18.19
CA VAL A 221 2.56 -1.24 -17.66
C VAL A 221 1.53 -0.95 -18.77
N ARG A 222 1.98 -0.45 -19.94
CA ARG A 222 1.09 -0.13 -21.06
C ARG A 222 0.61 -1.35 -21.85
N LYS A 223 1.38 -2.45 -21.89
CA LYS A 223 1.00 -3.67 -22.62
C LYS A 223 0.25 -4.70 -21.76
N ALA A 224 0.29 -4.59 -20.44
CA ALA A 224 -0.48 -5.43 -19.53
C ALA A 224 -1.99 -5.07 -19.50
N ILE A 225 -2.40 -3.98 -20.17
CA ILE A 225 -3.78 -3.50 -20.15
C ILE A 225 -4.22 -3.23 -21.61
N ASN A 226 -5.21 -3.99 -22.07
CA ASN A 226 -5.92 -3.69 -23.32
C ASN A 226 -6.71 -2.36 -23.14
N PRO A 227 -6.96 -1.56 -24.21
CA PRO A 227 -7.78 -0.33 -24.17
C PRO A 227 -9.15 -0.42 -23.43
N SER A 228 -9.67 -1.61 -23.19
CA SER A 228 -10.90 -1.92 -22.45
C SER A 228 -10.72 -2.14 -20.94
N GLY A 229 -9.50 -1.98 -20.39
CA GLY A 229 -9.24 -2.10 -18.95
C GLY A 229 -9.23 -3.54 -18.41
N ARG A 230 -9.28 -4.56 -19.28
CA ARG A 230 -9.10 -5.96 -18.85
C ARG A 230 -7.63 -6.27 -18.60
N ILE A 231 -7.37 -7.01 -17.51
CA ILE A 231 -6.08 -7.61 -17.16
C ILE A 231 -5.58 -8.39 -18.38
N GLY A 232 -4.45 -7.96 -18.95
CA GLY A 232 -3.77 -8.69 -20.00
C GLY A 232 -3.15 -9.97 -19.45
N HIS A 233 -3.04 -10.98 -20.32
CA HIS A 233 -2.41 -12.30 -20.13
C HIS A 233 -1.10 -12.29 -19.29
N LEU A 234 -0.39 -11.16 -19.24
CA LEU A 234 0.87 -10.95 -18.52
C LEU A 234 0.78 -11.13 -16.99
N LEU A 235 -0.31 -10.68 -16.36
CA LEU A 235 -0.47 -10.77 -14.90
C LEU A 235 -0.82 -12.19 -14.45
N LEU A 236 -1.61 -12.89 -15.27
CA LEU A 236 -1.93 -14.32 -15.12
C LEU A 236 -0.68 -15.19 -15.34
N GLU A 237 0.14 -14.90 -16.35
CA GLU A 237 1.39 -15.63 -16.58
C GLU A 237 2.45 -15.40 -15.49
N LEU A 238 2.47 -14.22 -14.85
CA LEU A 238 3.35 -13.94 -13.71
C LEU A 238 2.89 -14.70 -12.47
N THR A 239 1.59 -14.74 -12.19
CA THR A 239 1.06 -15.55 -11.10
C THR A 239 1.30 -17.04 -11.36
N ASP A 240 1.00 -17.55 -12.55
CA ASP A 240 1.14 -18.98 -12.88
C ASP A 240 2.60 -19.44 -12.81
N LYS A 241 3.57 -18.64 -13.30
CA LYS A 241 5.00 -18.97 -13.21
C LYS A 241 5.58 -18.87 -11.80
N MET A 242 5.03 -18.00 -10.95
CA MET A 242 5.40 -17.95 -9.52
C MET A 242 4.86 -19.16 -8.76
N TYR A 243 3.70 -19.69 -9.15
CA TYR A 243 3.16 -20.95 -8.62
C TYR A 243 3.98 -22.16 -9.07
N ASP A 244 4.40 -22.21 -10.35
CA ASP A 244 5.11 -23.38 -10.92
C ASP A 244 6.56 -23.54 -10.40
N THR A 245 7.22 -22.45 -10.02
CA THR A 245 8.64 -22.49 -9.61
C THR A 245 8.88 -22.89 -8.15
N LYS A 246 7.84 -23.02 -7.31
CA LYS A 246 8.01 -23.37 -5.88
C LYS A 246 7.25 -24.60 -5.39
N TRP A 247 6.36 -25.19 -6.19
CA TRP A 247 5.61 -26.40 -5.80
C TRP A 247 6.12 -27.71 -6.42
N GLY A 248 7.19 -27.67 -7.23
CA GLY A 248 7.81 -28.87 -7.82
C GLY A 248 9.00 -29.46 -7.06
N GLN A 249 9.45 -28.82 -5.97
CA GLN A 249 10.59 -29.29 -5.15
C GLN A 249 10.42 -28.92 -3.68
N ALA A 250 9.54 -29.63 -2.98
CA ALA A 250 9.55 -29.79 -1.53
C ALA A 250 9.03 -31.18 -1.19
#